data_AF-A0A6V7XDG4-F1
#
_entry.id   AF-A0A6V7XDG4-F1
#
_cell.length_a   1.000
_cell.length_b   1.000
_cell.length_c   1.000
_cell.angle_alpha   90.00
_cell.angle_beta   90.00
_cell.angle_gamma   90.00
#
_symmetry.space_group_name_H-M   'P 1'
#
loop_
_entity.id
_entity.type
_entity.pdbx_description
1 polymer ?
#
loop_
_entity_poly.entity_id
_entity_poly.type
_entity_poly.pdbx_seq_one_letter_code
_entity_poly.pdbx_strand_id
1 'polypeptide(L)'
;MQLDSSIAVQENDDEYVSDALLAVKLNFVSSTDEIDKSPKYSPEFAYQHFGETEKIVGYKNLSVNVIYSDASLFLTSLVKYDGILNGNSAIQADNIVEKIKDALPSTQLDAYLPFDKFKDKLVEQTKFRPYGELISKFYIEQEIGKERCFELYKFDKLETDPRLEEGIKFLERAQSIAFWYIESVQYTDEEDPRFFNYFLFESLKSSNNGLLRWKFAGYANLYRFYHYPDKDRVRIAQILLAPPFRKMGLGPKFLQAIYSDLWRIETVWDITAEVPADSFVIMRDYVDALNCSKLPQFSKENLMNGFNTEMYKIAREKYKLCKMQARRIYEILRLFHTKVNVPEELKQFKEDVFKRLKKLVMDPKRDRGRIAQSFADDEQSLAIAMMAFEPEQQQHQLETLYENLVNNYRIVLDLLAKYEKEFVK
;
A
#
# COMPACT_ATOMS: atom_id res chain seq x y z
N MET A 1 -43.23 -47.90 6.76
CA MET A 1 -43.66 -46.59 6.23
C MET A 1 -43.17 -45.53 7.21
N GLN A 2 -41.91 -45.13 7.06
CA GLN A 2 -41.30 -43.97 7.71
C GLN A 2 -40.02 -43.73 6.92
N LEU A 3 -40.11 -42.82 5.96
CA LEU A 3 -39.01 -42.35 5.13
C LEU A 3 -38.97 -40.84 5.34
N ASP A 4 -37.84 -40.40 5.90
CA ASP A 4 -37.19 -39.10 5.79
C ASP A 4 -38.07 -37.86 5.63
N SER A 5 -38.25 -37.14 6.74
CA SER A 5 -38.66 -35.74 6.77
C SER A 5 -37.50 -34.81 7.16
N SER A 6 -36.25 -35.17 6.85
CA SER A 6 -35.05 -34.39 7.21
C SER A 6 -34.23 -33.88 6.03
N ILE A 7 -34.76 -33.87 4.81
CA ILE A 7 -34.04 -33.39 3.61
C ILE A 7 -34.86 -32.34 2.84
N ALA A 8 -35.48 -31.38 3.54
CA ALA A 8 -36.28 -30.34 2.88
C ALA A 8 -36.13 -28.93 3.51
N VAL A 9 -34.95 -28.59 4.05
CA VAL A 9 -34.67 -27.25 4.60
C VAL A 9 -33.31 -26.67 4.13
N GLN A 10 -32.62 -27.28 3.16
CA GLN A 10 -31.24 -26.90 2.82
C GLN A 10 -31.04 -26.28 1.42
N GLU A 11 -32.09 -25.79 0.75
CA GLU A 11 -32.02 -25.39 -0.66
C GLU A 11 -32.36 -23.92 -0.99
N ASN A 12 -32.33 -22.97 -0.03
CA ASN A 12 -32.52 -21.54 -0.41
C ASN A 12 -31.77 -20.49 0.41
N ASP A 13 -30.92 -20.88 1.38
CA ASP A 13 -30.18 -19.92 2.20
C ASP A 13 -29.00 -19.29 1.45
N ASP A 14 -28.41 -19.99 0.47
CA ASP A 14 -27.31 -19.47 -0.35
C ASP A 14 -27.70 -18.22 -1.16
N GLU A 15 -28.98 -18.05 -1.51
CA GLU A 15 -29.48 -16.88 -2.24
C GLU A 15 -29.40 -15.59 -1.41
N TYR A 16 -29.36 -15.70 -0.08
CA TYR A 16 -29.26 -14.59 0.86
C TYR A 16 -27.85 -14.37 1.41
N VAL A 17 -26.86 -15.09 0.87
CA VAL A 17 -25.44 -14.94 1.24
C VAL A 17 -24.69 -14.33 0.05
N SER A 18 -24.18 -13.13 0.25
CA SER A 18 -23.41 -12.41 -0.77
C SER A 18 -21.92 -12.42 -0.45
N ASP A 19 -21.09 -12.56 -1.46
CA ASP A 19 -19.65 -12.33 -1.36
C ASP A 19 -19.38 -10.82 -1.21
N ALA A 20 -18.75 -10.41 -0.12
CA ALA A 20 -18.52 -9.00 0.19
C ALA A 20 -17.63 -8.32 -0.86
N LEU A 21 -16.62 -9.01 -1.42
CA LEU A 21 -15.72 -8.46 -2.44
C LEU A 21 -16.45 -8.20 -3.76
N LEU A 22 -17.51 -8.96 -4.04
CA LEU A 22 -18.36 -8.77 -5.21
C LEU A 22 -19.45 -7.72 -4.98
N ALA A 23 -20.15 -7.80 -3.85
CA ALA A 23 -21.31 -6.97 -3.51
C ALA A 23 -20.93 -5.52 -3.17
N VAL A 24 -19.76 -5.32 -2.53
CA VAL A 24 -19.29 -4.00 -2.11
C VAL A 24 -18.51 -3.32 -3.24
N LYS A 25 -18.79 -2.04 -3.43
CA LYS A 25 -18.02 -1.13 -4.27
C LYS A 25 -17.77 0.18 -3.55
N LEU A 26 -16.60 0.76 -3.82
CA LEU A 26 -16.20 2.08 -3.34
C LEU A 26 -16.34 3.11 -4.46
N ASN A 27 -16.75 4.31 -4.11
CA ASN A 27 -16.97 5.42 -5.04
C ASN A 27 -16.47 6.73 -4.41
N PHE A 28 -15.80 7.58 -5.20
CA PHE A 28 -15.21 8.84 -4.74
C PHE A 28 -15.81 9.97 -5.58
N VAL A 29 -16.52 10.91 -4.94
CA VAL A 29 -17.36 11.88 -5.68
C VAL A 29 -17.18 13.31 -5.20
N SER A 30 -17.27 14.24 -6.15
CA SER A 30 -17.24 15.68 -5.86
C SER A 30 -18.64 16.27 -5.67
N SER A 31 -19.67 15.61 -6.19
CA SER A 31 -21.08 16.02 -6.13
C SER A 31 -22.03 14.82 -6.21
N THR A 32 -23.31 15.00 -5.90
CA THR A 32 -24.33 13.95 -5.97
C THR A 32 -24.54 13.42 -7.39
N ASP A 33 -24.43 14.30 -8.39
CA ASP A 33 -24.67 13.96 -9.80
C ASP A 33 -23.60 13.03 -10.38
N GLU A 34 -22.47 12.90 -9.68
CA GLU A 34 -21.35 12.03 -10.04
C GLU A 34 -21.50 10.61 -9.48
N ILE A 35 -22.39 10.34 -8.53
CA ILE A 35 -22.49 9.03 -7.84
C ILE A 35 -22.71 7.88 -8.84
N ASP A 36 -23.60 8.06 -9.81
CA ASP A 36 -23.88 7.02 -10.80
C ASP A 36 -22.96 7.08 -12.03
N LYS A 37 -22.24 8.20 -12.23
CA LYS A 37 -21.36 8.43 -13.40
C LYS A 37 -19.91 8.07 -13.12
N SER A 38 -19.49 8.20 -11.86
CA SER A 38 -18.12 7.95 -11.44
C SER A 38 -17.84 6.44 -11.37
N PRO A 39 -16.61 6.01 -11.68
CA PRO A 39 -16.23 4.62 -11.55
C PRO A 39 -16.41 4.09 -10.12
N LYS A 40 -16.73 2.80 -10.04
CA LYS A 40 -16.89 2.04 -8.81
C LYS A 40 -15.77 1.02 -8.71
N TYR A 41 -15.15 0.91 -7.53
CA TYR A 41 -13.94 0.12 -7.32
C TYR A 41 -14.24 -1.02 -6.36
N SER A 42 -13.81 -2.25 -6.70
CA SER A 42 -13.88 -3.36 -5.75
C SER A 42 -12.86 -3.16 -4.62
N PRO A 43 -13.18 -3.58 -3.39
CA PRO A 43 -12.16 -3.77 -2.37
C PRO A 43 -11.24 -4.96 -2.73
N GLU A 44 -10.05 -4.99 -2.14
CA GLU A 44 -9.17 -6.17 -2.14
C GLU A 44 -9.42 -7.03 -0.90
N PHE A 45 -9.85 -6.41 0.20
CA PHE A 45 -10.20 -7.06 1.45
C PHE A 45 -11.52 -6.49 1.99
N ALA A 46 -12.34 -7.34 2.58
CA ALA A 46 -13.61 -7.00 3.21
C ALA A 46 -13.74 -7.64 4.60
N TYR A 47 -12.85 -8.54 5.00
CA TYR A 47 -12.93 -9.25 6.28
C TYR A 47 -12.87 -8.33 7.50
N GLN A 48 -12.19 -7.19 7.38
CA GLN A 48 -12.12 -6.18 8.45
C GLN A 48 -13.47 -5.51 8.72
N HIS A 49 -14.42 -5.63 7.79
CA HIS A 49 -15.79 -5.11 7.93
C HIS A 49 -16.81 -6.24 8.13
N PHE A 50 -16.64 -7.37 7.42
CA PHE A 50 -17.64 -8.42 7.33
C PHE A 50 -17.21 -9.76 7.93
N GLY A 51 -16.07 -9.79 8.64
CA GLY A 51 -15.50 -10.99 9.28
C GLY A 51 -14.72 -11.87 8.32
N GLU A 52 -13.98 -12.84 8.87
CA GLU A 52 -13.00 -13.69 8.16
C GLU A 52 -13.53 -14.42 6.91
N THR A 53 -14.83 -14.69 6.83
CA THR A 53 -15.43 -15.37 5.67
C THR A 53 -15.73 -14.45 4.50
N GLU A 54 -15.66 -13.13 4.71
CA GLU A 54 -16.00 -12.09 3.73
C GLU A 54 -17.39 -12.28 3.10
N LYS A 55 -18.34 -12.78 3.89
CA LYS A 55 -19.73 -12.97 3.48
C LYS A 55 -20.65 -11.98 4.18
N ILE A 56 -21.68 -11.54 3.45
CA ILE A 56 -22.76 -10.71 3.97
C ILE A 56 -24.05 -11.52 3.92
N VAL A 57 -24.67 -11.72 5.07
CA VAL A 57 -25.84 -12.61 5.23
C VAL A 57 -27.13 -11.80 5.34
N GLY A 58 -28.18 -12.31 4.70
CA GLY A 58 -29.55 -11.86 4.88
C GLY A 58 -30.12 -11.05 3.72
N TYR A 59 -29.41 -10.95 2.58
CA TYR A 59 -29.81 -10.10 1.46
C TYR A 59 -29.72 -10.82 0.12
N LYS A 60 -30.81 -10.79 -0.64
CA LYS A 60 -30.87 -11.31 -2.01
C LYS A 60 -30.42 -10.24 -3.00
N ASN A 61 -29.52 -10.60 -3.93
CA ASN A 61 -28.96 -9.71 -4.94
C ASN A 61 -28.40 -8.40 -4.35
N LEU A 62 -27.62 -8.52 -3.28
CA LEU A 62 -27.07 -7.39 -2.56
C LEU A 62 -26.10 -6.57 -3.41
N SER A 63 -26.26 -5.25 -3.37
CA SER A 63 -25.28 -4.28 -3.86
C SER A 63 -25.09 -3.18 -2.82
N VAL A 64 -23.84 -2.98 -2.41
CA VAL A 64 -23.44 -1.95 -1.44
C VAL A 64 -22.48 -0.99 -2.12
N ASN A 65 -22.85 0.28 -2.22
CA ASN A 65 -21.97 1.34 -2.71
C ASN A 65 -21.53 2.22 -1.53
N VAL A 66 -20.28 2.09 -1.09
CA VAL A 66 -19.67 2.97 -0.08
C VAL A 66 -19.11 4.20 -0.80
N ILE A 67 -19.64 5.38 -0.47
CA ILE A 67 -19.36 6.62 -1.18
C ILE A 67 -18.57 7.53 -0.27
N TYR A 68 -17.37 7.91 -0.70
CA TYR A 68 -16.51 8.91 -0.09
C TYR A 68 -16.64 10.25 -0.83
N SER A 69 -16.60 11.35 -0.09
CA SER A 69 -16.33 12.65 -0.69
C SER A 69 -14.87 12.69 -1.17
N ASP A 70 -14.62 13.15 -2.40
CA ASP A 70 -13.31 13.01 -3.04
C ASP A 70 -12.22 13.93 -2.48
N ALA A 71 -12.56 14.92 -1.64
CA ALA A 71 -11.61 15.79 -0.99
C ALA A 71 -11.56 15.61 0.53
N SER A 72 -12.71 15.62 1.23
CA SER A 72 -12.78 15.62 2.70
C SER A 72 -12.89 14.23 3.34
N LEU A 73 -13.15 13.21 2.54
CA LEU A 73 -13.26 11.78 2.91
C LEU A 73 -14.34 11.46 3.95
N PHE A 74 -15.37 12.31 4.08
CA PHE A 74 -16.61 11.86 4.74
C PHE A 74 -17.25 10.77 3.88
N LEU A 75 -18.04 9.88 4.50
CA LEU A 75 -18.59 8.74 3.78
C LEU A 75 -20.07 8.50 4.08
N THR A 76 -20.73 7.79 3.16
CA THR A 76 -22.08 7.24 3.31
C THR A 76 -22.16 5.93 2.54
N SER A 77 -23.29 5.21 2.60
CA SER A 77 -23.50 4.04 1.75
C SER A 77 -24.90 4.01 1.15
N LEU A 78 -24.99 3.45 -0.06
CA LEU A 78 -26.25 3.09 -0.71
C LEU A 78 -26.33 1.56 -0.76
N VAL A 79 -27.32 1.02 -0.05
CA VAL A 79 -27.57 -0.43 0.02
C VAL A 79 -28.82 -0.74 -0.81
N LYS A 80 -28.68 -1.65 -1.77
CA LYS A 80 -29.76 -2.13 -2.64
C LYS A 80 -29.82 -3.65 -2.57
N TYR A 81 -31.02 -4.21 -2.53
CA TYR A 81 -31.27 -5.65 -2.52
C TYR A 81 -32.69 -5.92 -3.03
N ASP A 82 -32.93 -7.15 -3.51
CA ASP A 82 -34.24 -7.58 -4.03
C ASP A 82 -35.10 -8.24 -2.94
N GLY A 83 -34.49 -8.66 -1.84
CA GLY A 83 -35.16 -9.26 -0.69
C GLY A 83 -34.27 -9.30 0.55
N ILE A 84 -34.89 -9.33 1.73
CA ILE A 84 -34.22 -9.42 3.03
C ILE A 84 -34.82 -10.58 3.83
N LEU A 85 -33.98 -11.33 4.57
CA LEU A 85 -34.49 -12.36 5.48
C LEU A 85 -35.36 -11.72 6.57
N ASN A 86 -36.61 -12.18 6.67
CA ASN A 86 -37.55 -11.71 7.68
C ASN A 86 -37.15 -12.23 9.06
N GLY A 87 -37.37 -11.43 10.11
CA GLY A 87 -37.01 -11.73 11.52
C GLY A 87 -37.68 -12.96 12.15
N ASN A 88 -38.46 -13.74 11.40
CA ASN A 88 -38.95 -15.06 11.81
C ASN A 88 -37.96 -16.19 11.49
N SER A 89 -36.85 -15.87 10.82
CA SER A 89 -35.74 -16.81 10.56
C SER A 89 -34.81 -16.86 11.77
N ALA A 90 -34.17 -18.01 12.03
CA ALA A 90 -33.20 -18.13 13.13
C ALA A 90 -31.94 -17.25 12.95
N ILE A 91 -31.72 -16.74 11.73
CA ILE A 91 -30.58 -15.92 11.33
C ILE A 91 -31.06 -14.50 11.05
N GLN A 92 -30.47 -13.52 11.73
CA GLN A 92 -30.70 -12.09 11.50
C GLN A 92 -29.83 -11.58 10.35
N ALA A 93 -30.41 -10.75 9.48
CA ALA A 93 -29.64 -10.08 8.42
C ALA A 93 -28.56 -9.15 9.00
N ASP A 94 -27.40 -9.12 8.36
CA ASP A 94 -26.27 -8.30 8.78
C ASP A 94 -26.60 -6.80 8.73
N ASN A 95 -26.32 -6.05 9.80
CA ASN A 95 -26.42 -4.60 9.74
C ASN A 95 -25.22 -4.00 8.99
N ILE A 96 -25.30 -3.93 7.66
CA ILE A 96 -24.22 -3.47 6.77
C ILE A 96 -23.70 -2.07 7.18
N VAL A 97 -24.60 -1.16 7.57
CA VAL A 97 -24.22 0.21 7.95
C VAL A 97 -23.44 0.22 9.25
N GLU A 98 -23.85 -0.58 10.23
CA GLU A 98 -23.14 -0.72 11.50
C GLU A 98 -21.78 -1.38 11.30
N LYS A 99 -21.69 -2.45 10.51
CA LYS A 99 -20.41 -3.09 10.14
C LYS A 99 -19.43 -2.12 9.48
N ILE A 100 -19.90 -1.23 8.60
CA ILE A 100 -19.05 -0.18 8.00
C ILE A 100 -18.62 0.84 9.06
N LYS A 101 -19.49 1.22 9.99
CA LYS A 101 -19.18 2.18 11.05
C LYS A 101 -18.22 1.61 12.09
N ASP A 102 -18.36 0.36 12.46
CA ASP A 102 -17.53 -0.31 13.48
C ASP A 102 -16.07 -0.44 13.03
N ALA A 103 -15.83 -0.43 11.71
CA ALA A 103 -14.49 -0.39 11.15
C ALA A 103 -13.86 1.01 11.14
N LEU A 104 -14.63 2.08 11.41
CA LEU A 104 -14.09 3.44 11.56
C LEU A 104 -13.40 3.61 12.92
N PRO A 105 -12.48 4.59 13.06
CA PRO A 105 -11.95 4.95 14.37
C PRO A 105 -13.07 5.38 15.30
N SER A 106 -12.95 5.04 16.59
CA SER A 106 -13.94 5.43 17.60
C SER A 106 -14.12 6.96 17.70
N THR A 107 -13.07 7.71 17.37
CA THR A 107 -13.01 9.17 17.26
C THR A 107 -13.67 9.73 16.00
N GLN A 108 -13.99 8.90 15.00
CA GLN A 108 -14.52 9.28 13.69
C GLN A 108 -15.76 8.46 13.27
N LEU A 109 -16.53 7.94 14.22
CA LEU A 109 -17.82 7.29 13.90
C LEU A 109 -18.81 8.25 13.20
N ASP A 110 -18.67 9.56 13.45
CA ASP A 110 -19.45 10.62 12.81
C ASP A 110 -18.98 10.96 11.38
N ALA A 111 -17.88 10.35 10.91
CA ALA A 111 -17.47 10.44 9.51
C ALA A 111 -18.45 9.74 8.58
N TYR A 112 -19.13 8.68 9.07
CA TYR A 112 -20.26 8.08 8.37
C TYR A 112 -21.51 8.93 8.56
N LEU A 113 -22.04 9.44 7.45
CA LEU A 113 -23.17 10.35 7.43
C LEU A 113 -24.41 9.73 6.77
N PRO A 114 -25.62 10.03 7.28
CA PRO A 114 -26.84 9.88 6.49
C PRO A 114 -26.74 10.66 5.18
N PHE A 115 -27.39 10.16 4.12
CA PHE A 115 -27.22 10.69 2.77
C PHE A 115 -27.49 12.19 2.66
N ASP A 116 -28.49 12.73 3.36
CA ASP A 116 -28.77 14.18 3.31
C ASP A 116 -27.67 15.03 3.93
N LYS A 117 -27.09 14.62 5.07
CA LYS A 117 -25.94 15.32 5.67
C LYS A 117 -24.67 15.16 4.84
N PHE A 118 -24.54 14.05 4.12
CA PHE A 118 -23.44 13.84 3.19
C PHE A 118 -23.47 14.86 2.04
N LYS A 119 -24.65 15.23 1.54
CA LYS A 119 -24.79 16.29 0.51
C LYS A 119 -24.21 17.61 0.97
N ASP A 120 -24.46 18.00 2.22
CA ASP A 120 -23.90 19.22 2.81
C ASP A 120 -22.37 19.18 2.80
N LYS A 121 -21.76 18.03 3.15
CA LYS A 121 -20.31 17.83 3.09
C LYS A 121 -19.73 17.90 1.68
N LEU A 122 -20.48 17.46 0.65
CA LEU A 122 -20.06 17.63 -0.74
C LEU A 122 -20.06 19.11 -1.18
N VAL A 123 -20.90 19.96 -0.60
CA VAL A 123 -20.86 21.40 -0.84
C VAL A 123 -19.68 22.03 -0.08
N GLU A 124 -19.52 21.69 1.19
CA GLU A 124 -18.44 22.22 2.04
C GLU A 124 -17.04 21.88 1.51
N GLN A 125 -16.84 20.69 0.94
CA GLN A 125 -15.52 20.27 0.44
C GLN A 125 -14.98 21.14 -0.69
N THR A 126 -15.82 21.97 -1.34
CA THR A 126 -15.33 22.97 -2.31
C THR A 126 -14.37 23.99 -1.70
N LYS A 127 -14.45 24.18 -0.38
CA LYS A 127 -13.56 25.03 0.42
C LYS A 127 -12.38 24.26 1.03
N PHE A 128 -12.32 22.93 0.83
CA PHE A 128 -11.26 22.09 1.38
C PHE A 128 -9.88 22.60 0.96
N ARG A 129 -8.93 22.54 1.89
CA ARG A 129 -7.51 22.78 1.67
C ARG A 129 -6.72 21.64 2.32
N PRO A 130 -5.68 21.12 1.65
CA PRO A 130 -4.76 20.15 2.24
C PRO A 130 -4.23 20.60 3.61
N TYR A 131 -3.84 19.63 4.43
CA TYR A 131 -3.24 19.83 5.75
C TYR A 131 -1.72 19.63 5.67
N GLY A 132 -0.98 20.35 6.51
CA GLY A 132 0.48 20.28 6.52
C GLY A 132 1.19 21.16 5.48
N GLU A 133 2.50 21.00 5.38
CA GLU A 133 3.38 21.78 4.52
C GLU A 133 3.45 21.20 3.10
N LEU A 134 3.32 22.04 2.07
CA LEU A 134 3.53 21.63 0.68
C LEU A 134 5.03 21.38 0.42
N ILE A 135 5.41 20.11 0.22
CA ILE A 135 6.80 19.71 0.01
C ILE A 135 7.16 19.55 -1.47
N SER A 136 6.21 19.08 -2.28
CA SER A 136 6.48 18.81 -3.69
C SER A 136 5.25 19.00 -4.58
N LYS A 137 5.51 19.35 -5.83
CA LYS A 137 4.51 19.48 -6.88
C LYS A 137 5.05 18.84 -8.16
N PHE A 138 4.28 17.93 -8.76
CA PHE A 138 4.70 17.21 -9.96
C PHE A 138 3.51 16.89 -10.87
N TYR A 139 3.80 16.53 -12.12
CA TYR A 139 2.81 16.35 -13.17
C TYR A 139 2.87 14.94 -13.75
N ILE A 140 1.71 14.42 -14.13
CA ILE A 140 1.59 13.18 -14.89
C ILE A 140 0.78 13.46 -16.15
N GLU A 141 1.37 13.13 -17.29
CA GLU A 141 0.71 13.15 -18.58
C GLU A 141 0.28 11.73 -18.93
N GLN A 142 -1.04 11.47 -18.95
CA GLN A 142 -1.60 10.18 -19.38
C GLN A 142 -1.98 10.20 -20.87
N GLU A 143 -2.45 11.36 -21.33
CA GLU A 143 -2.83 11.62 -22.71
C GLU A 143 -2.08 12.85 -23.18
N ILE A 144 -1.65 12.86 -24.44
CA ILE A 144 -0.89 13.96 -25.03
C ILE A 144 -1.64 15.28 -24.80
N GLY A 145 -0.99 16.22 -24.10
CA GLY A 145 -1.51 17.54 -23.78
C GLY A 145 -2.45 17.61 -22.58
N LYS A 146 -2.68 16.52 -21.84
CA LYS A 146 -3.48 16.50 -20.60
C LYS A 146 -2.62 16.16 -19.40
N GLU A 147 -1.99 17.19 -18.85
CA GLU A 147 -1.23 17.09 -17.61
C GLU A 147 -2.16 17.15 -16.38
N ARG A 148 -2.02 16.17 -15.50
CA ARG A 148 -2.63 16.15 -14.18
C ARG A 148 -1.61 16.58 -13.15
N CYS A 149 -1.99 17.48 -12.27
CA CYS A 149 -1.11 18.11 -11.31
C CYS A 149 -1.30 17.51 -9.91
N PHE A 150 -0.21 17.05 -9.30
CA PHE A 150 -0.20 16.43 -7.99
C PHE A 150 0.66 17.22 -7.00
N GLU A 151 0.16 17.34 -5.78
CA GLU A 151 0.77 18.09 -4.69
C GLU A 151 0.95 17.16 -3.48
N LEU A 152 2.17 17.10 -2.96
CA LEU A 152 2.56 16.31 -1.80
C LEU A 152 2.69 17.23 -0.59
N TYR A 153 1.90 16.95 0.44
CA TYR A 153 1.92 17.66 1.71
C TYR A 153 2.49 16.77 2.80
N LYS A 154 3.36 17.31 3.64
CA LYS A 154 3.86 16.66 4.85
C LYS A 154 3.08 17.15 6.04
N PHE A 155 2.51 16.23 6.80
CA PHE A 155 1.73 16.49 7.99
C PHE A 155 2.44 15.85 9.18
N ASP A 156 3.21 16.67 9.90
CA ASP A 156 3.98 16.28 11.07
C ASP A 156 3.40 16.97 12.31
N LYS A 157 3.04 16.19 13.33
CA LYS A 157 2.38 16.71 14.54
C LYS A 157 3.30 17.58 15.40
N LEU A 158 4.60 17.48 15.16
CA LEU A 158 5.61 18.34 15.79
C LEU A 158 5.59 19.77 15.22
N GLU A 159 4.94 19.99 14.08
CA GLU A 159 4.81 21.31 13.47
C GLU A 159 3.61 22.08 14.05
N THR A 160 3.71 23.40 14.10
CA THR A 160 2.63 24.28 14.56
C THR A 160 1.62 24.54 13.44
N ASP A 161 0.85 23.51 13.03
CA ASP A 161 -0.28 23.69 12.12
C ASP A 161 -1.53 24.14 12.93
N PRO A 162 -2.14 25.31 12.65
CA PRO A 162 -3.36 25.74 13.32
C PRO A 162 -4.58 24.82 13.05
N ARG A 163 -4.48 23.89 12.09
CA ARG A 163 -5.49 22.90 11.72
C ARG A 163 -5.08 21.47 12.11
N LEU A 164 -4.21 21.32 13.11
CA LEU A 164 -3.68 20.03 13.55
C LEU A 164 -4.81 19.03 13.91
N GLU A 165 -5.79 19.45 14.71
CA GLU A 165 -6.90 18.58 15.11
C GLU A 165 -7.73 18.11 13.91
N GLU A 166 -8.06 19.00 12.97
CA GLU A 166 -8.78 18.64 11.75
C GLU A 166 -7.94 17.76 10.81
N GLY A 167 -6.62 17.95 10.80
CA GLY A 167 -5.67 17.14 10.05
C GLY A 167 -5.58 15.71 10.59
N ILE A 168 -5.59 15.53 11.91
CA ILE A 168 -5.66 14.20 12.56
C ILE A 168 -6.98 13.51 12.20
N LYS A 169 -8.11 14.19 12.34
CA LYS A 169 -9.42 13.64 11.93
C LYS A 169 -9.45 13.28 10.44
N PHE A 170 -8.81 14.08 9.60
CA PHE A 170 -8.70 13.78 8.17
C PHE A 170 -7.84 12.54 7.90
N LEU A 171 -6.73 12.38 8.60
CA LEU A 171 -5.87 11.20 8.53
C LEU A 171 -6.64 9.93 8.90
N GLU A 172 -7.39 9.96 9.99
CA GLU A 172 -8.24 8.85 10.44
C GLU A 172 -9.26 8.45 9.35
N ARG A 173 -9.90 9.43 8.69
CA ARG A 173 -10.78 9.15 7.54
C ARG A 173 -10.02 8.58 6.34
N ALA A 174 -8.80 9.06 6.06
CA ALA A 174 -7.96 8.50 5.00
C ALA A 174 -7.56 7.05 5.28
N GLN A 175 -7.22 6.73 6.53
CA GLN A 175 -6.89 5.37 6.97
C GLN A 175 -8.07 4.40 6.81
N SER A 176 -9.32 4.87 6.93
CA SER A 176 -10.49 4.00 6.69
C SER A 176 -10.52 3.40 5.27
N ILE A 177 -9.86 4.03 4.29
CA ILE A 177 -9.74 3.48 2.94
C ILE A 177 -8.78 2.28 2.93
N ALA A 178 -7.73 2.29 3.78
CA ALA A 178 -6.78 1.19 3.86
C ALA A 178 -7.41 -0.12 4.35
N PHE A 179 -8.50 -0.06 5.13
CA PHE A 179 -9.22 -1.25 5.59
C PHE A 179 -9.84 -2.07 4.45
N TRP A 180 -9.93 -1.50 3.24
CA TRP A 180 -10.38 -2.17 2.03
C TRP A 180 -9.25 -2.72 1.15
N TYR A 181 -8.00 -2.34 1.41
CA TYR A 181 -6.90 -2.49 0.45
C TYR A 181 -5.54 -2.89 1.05
N ILE A 182 -5.36 -2.80 2.35
CA ILE A 182 -4.13 -3.21 3.03
C ILE A 182 -4.48 -4.35 3.97
N GLU A 183 -3.85 -5.49 3.73
CA GLU A 183 -3.98 -6.67 4.58
C GLU A 183 -3.47 -6.36 5.99
N SER A 184 -4.23 -6.82 6.98
CA SER A 184 -3.93 -6.71 8.42
C SER A 184 -3.63 -5.29 8.90
N VAL A 185 -4.22 -4.28 8.25
CA VAL A 185 -4.04 -2.87 8.64
C VAL A 185 -4.69 -2.57 9.99
N GLN A 186 -4.09 -1.62 10.71
CA GLN A 186 -4.61 -1.05 11.95
C GLN A 186 -4.49 0.47 11.87
N TYR A 187 -5.33 1.20 12.61
CA TYR A 187 -5.16 2.63 12.75
C TYR A 187 -3.84 2.95 13.47
N THR A 188 -3.14 3.99 13.04
CA THR A 188 -1.93 4.48 13.70
C THR A 188 -2.26 5.14 15.04
N ASP A 189 -1.33 5.04 15.99
CA ASP A 189 -1.44 5.72 17.28
C ASP A 189 -1.23 7.22 17.07
N GLU A 190 -2.31 7.99 17.12
CA GLU A 190 -2.25 9.41 16.84
C GLU A 190 -1.60 10.24 17.96
N GLU A 191 -1.41 9.65 19.14
CA GLU A 191 -0.75 10.30 20.28
C GLU A 191 0.78 10.11 20.24
N ASP A 192 1.31 9.13 19.48
CA ASP A 192 2.75 8.92 19.38
C ASP A 192 3.39 9.96 18.42
N PRO A 193 4.25 10.87 18.91
CA PRO A 193 4.86 11.93 18.10
C PRO A 193 5.88 11.40 17.08
N ARG A 194 6.20 10.11 17.12
CA ARG A 194 7.08 9.47 16.13
C ARG A 194 6.37 9.20 14.80
N PHE A 195 5.04 9.21 14.78
CA PHE A 195 4.27 9.16 13.55
C PHE A 195 4.22 10.53 12.86
N PHE A 196 4.42 10.51 11.55
CA PHE A 196 4.20 11.65 10.67
C PHE A 196 3.74 11.13 9.31
N ASN A 197 3.07 11.99 8.55
CA ASN A 197 2.27 11.54 7.42
C ASN A 197 2.56 12.38 6.18
N TYR A 198 2.33 11.80 5.01
CA TYR A 198 2.23 12.56 3.78
C TYR A 198 0.85 12.38 3.17
N PHE A 199 0.26 13.49 2.70
CA PHE A 199 -0.95 13.48 1.92
C PHE A 199 -0.65 13.86 0.47
N LEU A 200 -1.23 13.10 -0.45
CA LEU A 200 -1.11 13.35 -1.87
C LEU A 200 -2.47 13.79 -2.40
N PHE A 201 -2.50 14.92 -3.11
CA PHE A 201 -3.70 15.44 -3.73
C PHE A 201 -3.49 15.70 -5.21
N GLU A 202 -4.51 15.44 -6.03
CA GLU A 202 -4.61 16.04 -7.36
C GLU A 202 -5.16 17.46 -7.21
N SER A 203 -4.42 18.46 -7.67
CA SER A 203 -4.86 19.84 -7.73
C SER A 203 -5.44 20.16 -9.11
N LEU A 204 -6.67 20.67 -9.15
CA LEU A 204 -7.37 20.99 -10.40
C LEU A 204 -8.15 22.29 -10.30
N LYS A 205 -8.31 22.99 -11.43
CA LYS A 205 -9.22 24.14 -11.51
C LYS A 205 -10.62 23.64 -11.77
N SER A 206 -11.55 24.00 -10.90
CA SER A 206 -12.97 23.68 -11.03
C SER A 206 -13.51 24.29 -12.33
N SER A 207 -14.15 23.47 -13.16
CA SER A 207 -14.75 23.90 -14.44
C SER A 207 -15.81 24.99 -14.27
N ASN A 208 -16.47 25.04 -13.10
CA ASN A 208 -17.63 25.90 -12.88
C ASN A 208 -17.27 27.32 -12.47
N ASN A 209 -16.15 27.51 -11.75
CA ASN A 209 -15.77 28.81 -11.17
C ASN A 209 -14.28 29.13 -11.28
N GLY A 210 -13.48 28.26 -11.89
CA GLY A 210 -12.02 28.42 -12.04
C GLY A 210 -11.23 28.29 -10.74
N LEU A 211 -11.88 28.07 -9.59
CA LEU A 211 -11.21 27.96 -8.30
C LEU A 211 -10.43 26.66 -8.19
N LEU A 212 -9.29 26.72 -7.51
CA LEU A 212 -8.47 25.55 -7.22
C LEU A 212 -9.22 24.61 -6.26
N ARG A 213 -9.26 23.34 -6.61
CA ARG A 213 -9.77 22.22 -5.82
C ARG A 213 -8.73 21.13 -5.71
N TRP A 214 -8.86 20.32 -4.67
CA TRP A 214 -7.99 19.19 -4.39
C TRP A 214 -8.84 17.93 -4.29
N LYS A 215 -8.40 16.86 -4.95
CA LYS A 215 -8.94 15.52 -4.76
C LYS A 215 -7.91 14.67 -4.07
N PHE A 216 -8.31 13.95 -3.04
CA PHE A 216 -7.43 13.04 -2.31
C PHE A 216 -6.96 11.91 -3.23
N ALA A 217 -5.66 11.85 -3.47
CA ALA A 217 -5.04 10.87 -4.36
C ALA A 217 -4.37 9.73 -3.58
N GLY A 218 -3.96 9.96 -2.34
CA GLY A 218 -3.35 8.94 -1.49
C GLY A 218 -2.72 9.52 -0.23
N TYR A 219 -2.18 8.64 0.60
CA TYR A 219 -1.44 9.01 1.80
C TYR A 219 -0.32 8.01 2.10
N ALA A 220 0.59 8.40 2.98
CA ALA A 220 1.57 7.52 3.58
C ALA A 220 1.77 7.86 5.05
N ASN A 221 1.77 6.84 5.91
CA ASN A 221 2.10 6.97 7.33
C ASN A 221 3.50 6.42 7.57
N LEU A 222 4.34 7.22 8.23
CA LEU A 222 5.72 6.87 8.50
C LEU A 222 6.01 7.00 9.99
N TYR A 223 6.93 6.17 10.46
CA TYR A 223 7.33 6.11 11.86
C TYR A 223 8.83 6.30 12.04
N ARG A 224 9.22 7.08 13.04
CA ARG A 224 10.63 7.33 13.39
C ARG A 224 11.09 6.35 14.47
N PHE A 225 11.80 5.29 14.08
CA PHE A 225 12.51 4.43 15.03
C PHE A 225 13.84 5.08 15.40
N TYR A 226 14.08 5.23 16.70
CA TYR A 226 15.39 5.68 17.17
C TYR A 226 16.50 4.74 16.70
N HIS A 227 17.52 5.32 16.09
CA HIS A 227 18.74 4.68 15.63
C HIS A 227 19.92 5.29 16.38
N TYR A 228 20.46 4.53 17.33
CA TYR A 228 21.58 4.97 18.17
C TYR A 228 22.77 5.46 17.31
N PRO A 229 23.45 6.56 17.70
CA PRO A 229 23.24 7.33 18.94
C PRO A 229 22.28 8.51 18.83
N ASP A 230 21.94 8.97 17.63
CA ASP A 230 21.28 10.28 17.44
C ASP A 230 20.54 10.39 16.10
N LYS A 231 20.15 9.26 15.50
CA LYS A 231 19.52 9.19 14.19
C LYS A 231 18.16 8.51 14.25
N ASP A 232 17.45 8.56 13.14
CA ASP A 232 16.18 7.91 12.92
C ASP A 232 16.27 6.89 11.78
N ARG A 233 15.76 5.69 12.01
CA ARG A 233 15.32 4.78 10.96
C ARG A 233 13.85 5.07 10.68
N VAL A 234 13.58 5.62 9.52
CA VAL A 234 12.21 5.92 9.11
C VAL A 234 11.59 4.66 8.52
N ARG A 235 10.43 4.23 9.02
CA ARG A 235 9.68 3.09 8.48
C ARG A 235 8.40 3.58 7.83
N ILE A 236 8.20 3.24 6.56
CA ILE A 236 6.90 3.38 5.90
C ILE A 236 5.99 2.29 6.47
N ALA A 237 5.03 2.70 7.30
CA ALA A 237 4.08 1.81 7.94
C ALA A 237 2.89 1.52 7.01
N GLN A 238 2.37 2.55 6.38
CA GLN A 238 1.27 2.45 5.41
C GLN A 238 1.57 3.36 4.23
N ILE A 239 1.21 2.92 3.03
CA ILE A 239 1.21 3.77 1.84
C ILE A 239 0.10 3.30 0.91
N LEU A 240 -0.75 4.23 0.50
CA LEU A 240 -1.94 3.92 -0.27
C LEU A 240 -2.19 5.00 -1.31
N LEU A 241 -2.49 4.57 -2.54
CA LEU A 241 -3.18 5.41 -3.50
C LEU A 241 -4.67 5.10 -3.48
N ALA A 242 -5.48 6.15 -3.46
CA ALA A 242 -6.93 6.01 -3.64
C ALA A 242 -7.19 5.34 -5.01
N PRO A 243 -8.19 4.45 -5.12
CA PRO A 243 -8.45 3.67 -6.33
C PRO A 243 -8.49 4.45 -7.66
N PRO A 244 -9.08 5.67 -7.73
CA PRO A 244 -9.08 6.46 -8.97
C PRO A 244 -7.70 6.85 -9.49
N PHE A 245 -6.66 6.71 -8.67
CA PHE A 245 -5.31 7.18 -8.94
C PHE A 245 -4.29 6.06 -9.13
N ARG A 246 -4.74 4.81 -9.22
CA ARG A 246 -3.87 3.64 -9.46
C ARG A 246 -3.60 3.45 -10.97
N LYS A 247 -2.60 2.62 -11.28
CA LYS A 247 -2.25 2.16 -12.65
C LYS A 247 -1.92 3.27 -13.67
N MET A 248 -1.51 4.45 -13.19
CA MET A 248 -1.11 5.58 -14.04
C MET A 248 0.32 6.09 -13.79
N GLY A 249 1.17 5.29 -13.16
CA GLY A 249 2.55 5.69 -12.82
C GLY A 249 2.67 6.64 -11.63
N LEU A 250 1.56 6.94 -10.92
CA LEU A 250 1.58 7.83 -9.75
C LEU A 250 2.35 7.26 -8.56
N GLY A 251 2.29 5.94 -8.33
CA GLY A 251 2.94 5.28 -7.18
C GLY A 251 4.45 5.56 -7.11
N PRO A 252 5.23 5.26 -8.16
CA PRO A 252 6.65 5.59 -8.21
C PRO A 252 6.95 7.07 -7.98
N LYS A 253 6.14 7.99 -8.54
CA LYS A 253 6.30 9.44 -8.35
C LYS A 253 6.01 9.86 -6.91
N PHE A 254 4.99 9.28 -6.29
CA PHE A 254 4.63 9.52 -4.89
C PHE A 254 5.76 9.07 -3.95
N LEU A 255 6.26 7.85 -4.12
CA LEU A 255 7.38 7.34 -3.33
C LEU A 255 8.65 8.18 -3.55
N GLN A 256 8.96 8.54 -4.80
CA GLN A 256 10.09 9.40 -5.13
C GLN A 256 9.99 10.78 -4.47
N ALA A 257 8.78 11.36 -4.40
CA ALA A 257 8.56 12.66 -3.77
C ALA A 257 8.76 12.59 -2.25
N ILE A 258 8.27 11.53 -1.59
CA ILE A 258 8.55 11.25 -0.16
C ILE A 258 10.06 11.09 0.07
N TYR A 259 10.73 10.29 -0.74
CA TYR A 259 12.19 10.11 -0.66
C TYR A 259 12.95 11.42 -0.80
N SER A 260 12.55 12.26 -1.76
CA SER A 260 13.18 13.56 -2.00
C SER A 260 13.12 14.49 -0.80
N ASP A 261 12.11 14.36 0.05
CA ASP A 261 12.02 15.04 1.34
C ASP A 261 12.97 14.39 2.36
N LEU A 262 12.81 13.10 2.60
CA LEU A 262 13.56 12.34 3.61
C LEU A 262 15.09 12.38 3.38
N TRP A 263 15.55 12.44 2.13
CA TRP A 263 16.96 12.53 1.80
C TRP A 263 17.62 13.83 2.31
N ARG A 264 16.83 14.91 2.46
CA ARG A 264 17.31 16.21 2.96
C ARG A 264 17.41 16.25 4.48
N ILE A 265 16.80 15.30 5.17
CA ILE A 265 16.79 15.24 6.63
C ILE A 265 18.05 14.52 7.12
N GLU A 266 18.92 15.24 7.81
CA GLU A 266 20.21 14.72 8.29
C GLU A 266 20.08 13.68 9.40
N THR A 267 18.99 13.71 10.18
CA THR A 267 18.72 12.73 11.23
C THR A 267 18.28 11.39 10.65
N VAL A 268 17.73 11.35 9.43
CA VAL A 268 17.32 10.09 8.79
C VAL A 268 18.56 9.30 8.38
N TRP A 269 18.72 8.12 8.98
CA TRP A 269 19.80 7.17 8.68
C TRP A 269 19.47 6.30 7.47
N ASP A 270 18.34 5.60 7.53
CA ASP A 270 17.82 4.77 6.45
C ASP A 270 16.28 4.70 6.47
N ILE A 271 15.72 4.25 5.35
CA ILE A 271 14.29 4.08 5.12
C ILE A 271 13.97 2.59 5.00
N THR A 272 12.98 2.14 5.75
CA THR A 272 12.47 0.77 5.79
C THR A 272 10.97 0.75 5.51
N ALA A 273 10.39 -0.44 5.34
CA ALA A 273 8.94 -0.61 5.19
C ALA A 273 8.48 -1.71 6.16
N GLU A 274 7.28 -1.56 6.68
CA GLU A 274 6.61 -2.55 7.52
C GLU A 274 5.91 -3.56 6.63
N VAL A 275 6.28 -4.85 6.77
CA VAL A 275 5.69 -6.01 6.07
C VAL A 275 5.18 -5.65 4.66
N PRO A 276 6.09 -5.29 3.73
CA PRO A 276 5.69 -4.68 2.47
C PRO A 276 4.98 -5.67 1.54
N ALA A 277 3.78 -5.34 1.09
CA ALA A 277 3.09 -6.12 0.05
C ALA A 277 3.93 -6.22 -1.25
N ASP A 278 3.77 -7.31 -2.00
CA ASP A 278 4.51 -7.57 -3.24
C ASP A 278 4.44 -6.41 -4.25
N SER A 279 3.27 -5.80 -4.38
CA SER A 279 3.04 -4.65 -5.25
C SER A 279 3.88 -3.43 -4.84
N PHE A 280 4.05 -3.21 -3.53
CA PHE A 280 4.90 -2.16 -2.99
C PHE A 280 6.38 -2.51 -3.17
N VAL A 281 6.79 -3.77 -2.97
CA VAL A 281 8.18 -4.22 -3.21
C VAL A 281 8.59 -3.94 -4.66
N ILE A 282 7.76 -4.31 -5.64
CA ILE A 282 8.03 -4.05 -7.06
C ILE A 282 8.15 -2.54 -7.34
N MET A 283 7.23 -1.73 -6.80
CA MET A 283 7.27 -0.28 -6.96
C MET A 283 8.53 0.34 -6.33
N ARG A 284 8.89 -0.10 -5.12
CA ARG A 284 10.06 0.36 -4.39
C ARG A 284 11.35 -0.01 -5.12
N ASP A 285 11.45 -1.25 -5.58
CA ASP A 285 12.58 -1.74 -6.36
C ASP A 285 12.76 -0.96 -7.66
N TYR A 286 11.68 -0.65 -8.37
CA TYR A 286 11.72 0.20 -9.56
C TYR A 286 12.33 1.57 -9.25
N VAL A 287 11.81 2.26 -8.22
CA VAL A 287 12.28 3.61 -7.84
C VAL A 287 13.73 3.57 -7.38
N ASP A 288 14.09 2.63 -6.51
CA ASP A 288 15.42 2.52 -5.94
C ASP A 288 16.46 2.09 -7.00
N ALA A 289 16.10 1.20 -7.93
CA ALA A 289 16.96 0.81 -9.05
C ALA A 289 17.20 1.96 -10.03
N LEU A 290 16.16 2.73 -10.37
CA LEU A 290 16.28 3.93 -11.20
C LEU A 290 17.15 5.02 -10.56
N ASN A 291 17.11 5.15 -9.23
CA ASN A 291 17.98 6.08 -8.52
C ASN A 291 19.42 5.57 -8.48
N CYS A 292 19.62 4.30 -8.12
CA CYS A 292 20.97 3.74 -7.98
C CYS A 292 21.69 3.56 -9.32
N SER A 293 20.98 3.34 -10.44
CA SER A 293 21.60 3.20 -11.78
C SER A 293 22.38 4.44 -12.21
N LYS A 294 22.07 5.61 -11.63
CA LYS A 294 22.74 6.89 -11.89
C LYS A 294 24.06 7.04 -11.12
N LEU A 295 24.37 6.14 -10.19
CA LEU A 295 25.57 6.18 -9.38
C LEU A 295 26.73 5.42 -10.06
N PRO A 296 27.96 5.98 -10.12
CA PRO A 296 29.11 5.28 -10.69
C PRO A 296 29.43 3.93 -10.01
N GLN A 297 29.14 3.80 -8.72
CA GLN A 297 29.32 2.56 -7.95
C GLN A 297 28.41 1.43 -8.44
N PHE A 298 27.33 1.75 -9.14
CA PHE A 298 26.42 0.80 -9.77
C PHE A 298 26.62 0.75 -11.30
N SER A 299 27.80 1.15 -11.79
CA SER A 299 28.18 0.93 -13.18
C SER A 299 28.26 -0.57 -13.49
N LYS A 300 28.11 -0.94 -14.77
CA LYS A 300 28.23 -2.33 -15.24
C LYS A 300 29.49 -3.02 -14.71
N GLU A 301 30.66 -2.37 -14.79
CA GLU A 301 31.93 -2.95 -14.31
C GLU A 301 31.87 -3.27 -12.81
N ASN A 302 31.42 -2.31 -12.00
CA ASN A 302 31.32 -2.48 -10.55
C ASN A 302 30.30 -3.55 -10.17
N LEU A 303 29.15 -3.57 -10.85
CA LEU A 303 28.12 -4.59 -10.66
C LEU A 303 28.67 -6.00 -10.94
N MET A 304 29.44 -6.16 -12.02
CA MET A 304 30.02 -7.46 -12.38
C MET A 304 31.04 -7.97 -11.35
N ASN A 305 31.67 -7.07 -10.58
CA ASN A 305 32.64 -7.39 -9.52
C ASN A 305 32.02 -7.77 -8.17
N GLY A 306 30.69 -7.82 -8.06
CA GLY A 306 30.02 -8.24 -6.84
C GLY A 306 29.58 -7.10 -5.93
N PHE A 307 28.65 -7.39 -5.01
CA PHE A 307 28.20 -6.41 -4.03
C PHE A 307 29.30 -6.06 -3.03
N ASN A 308 29.56 -4.78 -2.81
CA ASN A 308 30.60 -4.31 -1.92
C ASN A 308 30.11 -3.22 -0.94
N THR A 309 30.95 -2.90 0.05
CA THR A 309 30.63 -1.93 1.11
C THR A 309 30.43 -0.52 0.56
N GLU A 310 31.12 -0.15 -0.51
CA GLU A 310 31.03 1.19 -1.10
C GLU A 310 29.68 1.40 -1.78
N MET A 311 29.15 0.39 -2.48
CA MET A 311 27.78 0.39 -3.02
C MET A 311 26.74 0.65 -1.93
N TYR A 312 26.84 -0.05 -0.79
CA TYR A 312 25.94 0.19 0.34
C TYR A 312 26.12 1.60 0.92
N LYS A 313 27.37 2.01 1.15
CA LYS A 313 27.68 3.31 1.73
C LYS A 313 27.08 4.44 0.90
N ILE A 314 27.31 4.45 -0.41
CA ILE A 314 26.79 5.51 -1.28
C ILE A 314 25.25 5.47 -1.39
N ALA A 315 24.66 4.27 -1.47
CA ALA A 315 23.20 4.12 -1.53
C ALA A 315 22.53 4.62 -0.23
N ARG A 316 23.12 4.35 0.94
CA ARG A 316 22.66 4.87 2.23
C ARG A 316 22.85 6.38 2.33
N GLU A 317 24.01 6.90 1.94
CA GLU A 317 24.31 8.32 2.07
C GLU A 317 23.48 9.19 1.13
N LYS A 318 23.29 8.77 -0.13
CA LYS A 318 22.55 9.53 -1.14
C LYS A 318 21.05 9.34 -1.09
N TYR A 319 20.60 8.11 -0.82
CA TYR A 319 19.21 7.73 -0.99
C TYR A 319 18.61 7.07 0.25
N LYS A 320 19.35 7.02 1.37
CA LYS A 320 18.88 6.47 2.65
C LYS A 320 18.41 5.01 2.54
N LEU A 321 18.98 4.22 1.62
CA LEU A 321 18.64 2.79 1.51
C LEU A 321 19.15 2.02 2.74
N CYS A 322 18.31 1.15 3.28
CA CYS A 322 18.77 0.15 4.23
C CYS A 322 19.64 -0.90 3.50
N LYS A 323 20.47 -1.63 4.24
CA LYS A 323 21.44 -2.58 3.66
C LYS A 323 20.80 -3.68 2.81
N MET A 324 19.65 -4.17 3.23
CA MET A 324 18.92 -5.22 2.52
C MET A 324 18.41 -4.71 1.18
N GLN A 325 17.81 -3.50 1.17
CA GLN A 325 17.35 -2.87 -0.06
C GLN A 325 18.52 -2.58 -1.00
N ALA A 326 19.63 -2.00 -0.52
CA ALA A 326 20.81 -1.75 -1.35
C ALA A 326 21.37 -3.03 -2.00
N ARG A 327 21.39 -4.15 -1.26
CA ARG A 327 21.79 -5.46 -1.80
C ARG A 327 20.81 -5.95 -2.87
N ARG A 328 19.51 -5.81 -2.64
CA ARG A 328 18.46 -6.18 -3.59
C ARG A 328 18.57 -5.39 -4.89
N ILE A 329 18.80 -4.08 -4.81
CA ILE A 329 19.00 -3.22 -5.98
C ILE A 329 20.26 -3.57 -6.76
N TYR A 330 21.35 -3.90 -6.06
CA TYR A 330 22.53 -4.46 -6.73
C TYR A 330 22.18 -5.72 -7.53
N GLU A 331 21.39 -6.65 -6.98
CA GLU A 331 21.03 -7.89 -7.67
C GLU A 331 20.17 -7.63 -8.92
N ILE A 332 19.22 -6.69 -8.84
CA ILE A 332 18.39 -6.26 -9.99
C ILE A 332 19.26 -5.67 -11.10
N LEU A 333 20.11 -4.70 -10.77
CA LEU A 333 20.98 -4.04 -11.75
C LEU A 333 22.07 -4.99 -12.28
N ARG A 334 22.56 -5.92 -11.46
CA ARG A 334 23.46 -7.00 -11.90
C ARG A 334 22.76 -7.92 -12.89
N LEU A 335 21.51 -8.31 -12.63
CA LEU A 335 20.73 -9.13 -13.56
C LEU A 335 20.51 -8.41 -14.90
N PHE A 336 20.24 -7.10 -14.87
CA PHE A 336 20.11 -6.29 -16.09
C PHE A 336 21.34 -6.43 -17.01
N HIS A 337 22.54 -6.36 -16.45
CA HIS A 337 23.80 -6.46 -17.20
C HIS A 337 24.27 -7.89 -17.47
N THR A 338 23.64 -8.90 -16.87
CA THR A 338 23.96 -10.32 -17.08
C THR A 338 23.43 -10.76 -18.44
N LYS A 339 24.28 -11.39 -19.26
CA LYS A 339 23.86 -11.98 -20.53
C LYS A 339 23.21 -13.33 -20.28
N VAL A 340 21.87 -13.38 -20.32
CA VAL A 340 21.10 -14.62 -20.10
C VAL A 340 21.45 -15.73 -21.10
N ASN A 341 21.91 -15.36 -22.31
CA ASN A 341 22.37 -16.31 -23.34
C ASN A 341 23.80 -16.84 -23.11
N VAL A 342 24.49 -16.39 -22.06
CA VAL A 342 25.82 -16.85 -21.67
C VAL A 342 25.69 -17.68 -20.38
N PRO A 343 25.72 -19.02 -20.45
CA PRO A 343 25.43 -19.89 -19.31
C PRO A 343 26.32 -19.62 -18.09
N GLU A 344 27.59 -19.27 -18.32
CA GLU A 344 28.55 -19.01 -17.24
C GLU A 344 28.22 -17.74 -16.45
N GLU A 345 27.81 -16.66 -17.13
CA GLU A 345 27.40 -15.41 -16.44
C GLU A 345 26.12 -15.63 -15.61
N LEU A 346 25.16 -16.38 -16.15
CA LEU A 346 23.93 -16.71 -15.44
C LEU A 346 24.20 -17.62 -14.23
N LYS A 347 25.11 -18.58 -14.36
CA LYS A 347 25.55 -19.44 -13.27
C LYS A 347 26.19 -18.63 -12.14
N GLN A 348 27.09 -17.70 -12.46
CA GLN A 348 27.73 -16.82 -11.47
C GLN A 348 26.71 -15.94 -10.73
N PHE A 349 25.74 -15.38 -11.46
CA PHE A 349 24.65 -14.62 -10.84
C PHE A 349 23.84 -15.49 -9.87
N LYS A 350 23.43 -16.68 -10.33
CA LYS A 350 22.68 -17.64 -9.50
C LYS A 350 23.45 -17.97 -8.22
N GLU A 351 24.73 -18.30 -8.33
CA GLU A 351 25.58 -18.65 -7.19
C GLU A 351 25.71 -17.51 -6.16
N ASP A 352 25.86 -16.24 -6.60
CA ASP A 352 25.94 -15.08 -5.69
C ASP A 352 24.63 -14.88 -4.91
N VAL A 353 23.48 -14.90 -5.59
CA VAL A 353 22.16 -14.78 -4.94
C VAL A 353 21.90 -15.97 -4.01
N PHE A 354 22.19 -17.19 -4.46
CA PHE A 354 21.98 -18.40 -3.65
C PHE A 354 22.87 -18.39 -2.40
N LYS A 355 24.12 -17.93 -2.50
CA LYS A 355 25.02 -17.78 -1.36
C LYS A 355 24.48 -16.78 -0.33
N ARG A 356 23.86 -15.67 -0.77
CA ARG A 356 23.17 -14.73 0.13
C ARG A 356 21.99 -15.41 0.81
N LEU A 357 21.09 -16.03 0.04
CA LEU A 357 19.88 -16.66 0.57
C LEU A 357 20.22 -17.79 1.56
N LYS A 358 21.20 -18.64 1.25
CA LYS A 358 21.73 -19.64 2.19
C LYS A 358 22.19 -19.02 3.49
N LYS A 359 22.95 -17.92 3.42
CA LYS A 359 23.41 -17.22 4.62
C LYS A 359 22.25 -16.67 5.44
N LEU A 360 21.18 -16.19 4.81
CA LEU A 360 19.99 -15.70 5.51
C LEU A 360 19.25 -16.82 6.27
N VAL A 361 19.14 -18.00 5.65
CA VAL A 361 18.46 -19.18 6.19
C VAL A 361 19.31 -19.94 7.23
N MET A 362 20.63 -19.96 7.08
CA MET A 362 21.52 -20.84 7.84
C MET A 362 22.34 -20.12 8.94
N ASP A 363 22.11 -18.83 9.22
CA ASP A 363 22.88 -18.11 10.25
C ASP A 363 22.46 -18.54 11.68
N PRO A 364 23.31 -19.26 12.43
CA PRO A 364 22.96 -19.78 13.75
C PRO A 364 22.89 -18.69 14.84
N LYS A 365 23.40 -17.48 14.56
CA LYS A 365 23.41 -16.35 15.52
C LYS A 365 22.11 -15.54 15.50
N ARG A 366 21.19 -15.85 14.59
CA ARG A 366 19.84 -15.29 14.55
C ARG A 366 18.98 -15.98 15.60
N ASP A 367 19.06 -15.45 16.80
CA ASP A 367 18.34 -15.91 17.99
C ASP A 367 16.82 -15.94 17.74
N ARG A 368 16.20 -17.12 17.90
CA ARG A 368 14.76 -17.37 17.67
C ARG A 368 13.85 -16.39 18.42
N GLY A 369 14.28 -15.93 19.60
CA GLY A 369 13.52 -15.00 20.44
C GLY A 369 13.56 -13.55 19.97
N ARG A 370 14.68 -13.09 19.38
CA ARG A 370 14.82 -11.70 18.91
C ARG A 370 14.02 -11.43 17.65
N ILE A 371 13.88 -12.42 16.77
CA ILE A 371 13.13 -12.25 15.53
C ILE A 371 11.62 -12.41 15.74
N ALA A 372 11.18 -13.21 16.72
CA ALA A 372 9.77 -13.21 17.14
C ALA A 372 9.35 -11.88 17.81
N GLN A 373 10.30 -11.17 18.44
CA GLN A 373 10.06 -9.86 19.08
C GLN A 373 10.32 -8.65 18.16
N SER A 374 11.05 -8.84 17.06
CA SER A 374 11.28 -7.80 16.06
C SER A 374 10.32 -8.01 14.89
N PHE A 375 9.72 -6.94 14.37
CA PHE A 375 8.97 -6.94 13.11
C PHE A 375 9.86 -7.44 11.93
N ALA A 376 10.03 -8.75 11.81
CA ALA A 376 10.79 -9.35 10.72
C ALA A 376 10.02 -9.13 9.42
N ASP A 377 10.75 -8.79 8.36
CA ASP A 377 10.20 -8.83 7.02
C ASP A 377 9.97 -10.29 6.57
N ASP A 378 9.22 -10.46 5.47
CA ASP A 378 8.82 -11.78 4.98
C ASP A 378 10.02 -12.70 4.70
N GLU A 379 11.14 -12.16 4.19
CA GLU A 379 12.37 -12.92 3.95
C GLU A 379 12.98 -13.47 5.26
N GLN A 380 12.88 -12.74 6.38
CA GLN A 380 13.39 -13.18 7.68
C GLN A 380 12.46 -14.19 8.37
N SER A 381 11.15 -13.95 8.30
CA SER A 381 10.14 -14.88 8.83
C SER A 381 10.22 -16.23 8.13
N LEU A 382 10.33 -16.21 6.80
CA LEU A 382 10.50 -17.42 6.00
C LEU A 382 11.83 -18.12 6.28
N ALA A 383 12.92 -17.37 6.45
CA ALA A 383 14.21 -17.95 6.81
C ALA A 383 14.16 -18.72 8.12
N ILE A 384 13.40 -18.25 9.13
CA ILE A 384 13.21 -18.97 10.39
C ILE A 384 12.37 -20.22 10.20
N ALA A 385 11.26 -20.14 9.48
CA ALA A 385 10.42 -21.29 9.18
C ALA A 385 11.24 -22.39 8.48
N MET A 386 12.15 -21.99 7.58
CA MET A 386 13.01 -22.90 6.85
C MET A 386 14.06 -23.61 7.71
N MET A 387 14.46 -23.06 8.85
CA MET A 387 15.40 -23.72 9.77
C MET A 387 14.82 -24.99 10.40
N ALA A 388 13.50 -25.17 10.38
CA ALA A 388 12.82 -26.36 10.93
C ALA A 388 12.73 -27.54 9.93
N PHE A 389 13.07 -27.32 8.66
CA PHE A 389 12.98 -28.34 7.62
C PHE A 389 14.23 -29.23 7.53
N GLU A 390 14.06 -30.44 6.99
CA GLU A 390 15.17 -31.33 6.64
C GLU A 390 16.04 -30.74 5.51
N PRO A 391 17.33 -31.12 5.38
CA PRO A 391 18.25 -30.51 4.41
C PRO A 391 17.77 -30.50 2.95
N GLU A 392 17.09 -31.57 2.51
CA GLU A 392 16.51 -31.64 1.15
C GLU A 392 15.36 -30.66 0.95
N GLN A 393 14.48 -30.53 1.96
CA GLN A 393 13.38 -29.58 1.96
C GLN A 393 13.89 -28.13 2.03
N GLN A 394 14.94 -27.87 2.81
CA GLN A 394 15.62 -26.58 2.85
C GLN A 394 16.18 -26.18 1.47
N GLN A 395 16.80 -27.12 0.76
CA GLN A 395 17.32 -26.89 -0.58
C GLN A 395 16.19 -26.61 -1.59
N HIS A 396 15.09 -27.35 -1.54
CA HIS A 396 13.93 -27.10 -2.40
C HIS A 396 13.29 -25.73 -2.15
N GLN A 397 13.04 -25.38 -0.89
CA GLN A 397 12.48 -24.07 -0.51
C GLN A 397 13.39 -22.91 -0.93
N LEU A 398 14.70 -23.11 -0.83
CA LEU A 398 15.69 -22.12 -1.27
C LEU A 398 15.68 -21.91 -2.79
N GLU A 399 15.44 -22.97 -3.56
CA GLU A 399 15.24 -22.88 -5.01
C GLU A 399 13.97 -22.12 -5.36
N THR A 400 12.84 -22.44 -4.71
CA THR A 400 11.58 -21.70 -4.86
C THR A 400 11.76 -20.22 -4.53
N LEU A 401 12.46 -19.90 -3.44
CA LEU A 401 12.76 -18.53 -3.06
C LEU A 401 13.57 -17.79 -4.12
N TYR A 402 14.62 -18.42 -4.63
CA TYR A 402 15.43 -17.86 -5.69
C TYR A 402 14.60 -17.58 -6.95
N GLU A 403 13.74 -18.52 -7.36
CA GLU A 403 12.88 -18.37 -8.54
C GLU A 403 11.89 -17.22 -8.39
N ASN A 404 11.18 -17.15 -7.27
CA ASN A 404 10.24 -16.06 -6.97
C ASN A 404 10.96 -14.70 -6.96
N LEU A 405 12.13 -14.65 -6.32
CA LEU A 405 12.95 -13.45 -6.25
C LEU A 405 13.39 -12.96 -7.63
N VAL A 406 13.91 -13.85 -8.47
CA VAL A 406 14.37 -13.50 -9.82
C VAL A 406 13.20 -13.15 -10.74
N ASN A 407 12.04 -13.76 -10.56
CA ASN A 407 10.82 -13.37 -11.28
C ASN A 407 10.40 -11.94 -10.93
N ASN A 408 10.44 -11.56 -9.64
CA ASN A 408 10.19 -10.18 -9.22
C ASN A 408 11.21 -9.21 -9.82
N TYR A 409 12.50 -9.59 -9.85
CA TYR A 409 13.53 -8.77 -10.51
C TYR A 409 13.25 -8.56 -12.00
N ARG A 410 12.80 -9.60 -12.71
CA ARG A 410 12.42 -9.49 -14.13
C ARG A 410 11.26 -8.54 -14.35
N ILE A 411 10.22 -8.61 -13.50
CA ILE A 411 9.10 -7.66 -13.56
C ILE A 411 9.60 -6.21 -13.44
N VAL A 412 10.50 -5.95 -12.49
CA VAL A 412 11.09 -4.61 -12.30
C VAL A 412 11.89 -4.18 -13.54
N LEU A 413 12.70 -5.08 -14.11
CA LEU A 413 13.47 -4.79 -15.33
C LEU A 413 12.59 -4.54 -16.55
N ASP A 414 11.48 -5.28 -16.70
CA ASP A 414 10.51 -5.06 -17.78
C ASP A 414 9.83 -3.69 -17.64
N LEU A 415 9.50 -3.29 -16.41
CA LEU A 415 8.97 -1.94 -16.13
C LEU A 415 10.01 -0.86 -16.45
N LEU A 416 11.26 -1.03 -16.01
CA LEU A 416 12.34 -0.08 -16.29
C LEU A 416 12.58 0.04 -17.81
N ALA A 417 12.69 -1.07 -18.54
CA ALA A 417 12.87 -1.06 -19.99
C ALA A 417 11.69 -0.40 -20.74
N LYS A 418 10.47 -0.55 -20.20
CA LYS A 418 9.26 0.04 -20.80
C LYS A 418 9.18 1.56 -20.61
N TYR A 419 9.60 2.07 -19.46
CA TYR A 419 9.35 3.47 -19.07
C TYR A 419 10.60 4.34 -19.01
N GLU A 420 11.79 3.76 -18.93
CA GLU A 420 13.05 4.48 -18.73
C GLU A 420 14.02 4.18 -19.89
N LYS A 421 14.36 5.22 -20.67
CA LYS A 421 15.19 5.07 -21.89
C LYS A 421 16.58 4.47 -21.60
N GLU A 422 17.10 4.69 -20.41
CA GLU A 422 18.41 4.20 -19.96
C GLU A 422 18.46 2.66 -19.81
N PHE A 423 17.30 1.99 -19.75
CA PHE A 423 17.19 0.55 -19.57
C PHE A 423 16.80 -0.22 -20.83
N VAL A 424 16.75 0.45 -21.99
CA VAL A 424 16.57 -0.20 -23.28
C VAL A 424 17.91 -0.79 -23.71
N LYS A 425 17.96 -2.12 -23.91
CA LYS A 425 19.18 -2.85 -24.31
C LYS A 425 19.55 -2.66 -25.78
#